data_AF-A0A3M2A7V9-F1
#
_entry.id   AF-A0A3M2A7V9-F1
#
_cell.length_a   1.000
_cell.length_b   1.000
_cell.length_c   1.000
_cell.angle_alpha   90.00
_cell.angle_beta   90.00
_cell.angle_gamma   90.00
#
_symmetry.space_group_name_H-M   'P 1'
#
loop_
_entity.id
_entity.type
_entity.pdbx_description
1 polymer ?
#
loop_
_entity_poly.entity_id
_entity_poly.type
_entity_poly.pdbx_seq_one_letter_code
_entity_poly.pdbx_strand_id
1 'polypeptide(L)' 'MRITVVGGGYVGLTTAVCFAHLGNEVLLVEKVPQKVDMLKRGKPPIYEPGLEELLE' A
#
# COMPACT_ATOMS: atom_id res chain seq x y z
N MET A 1 -10.25 -12.05 2.67
CA MET A 1 -9.26 -12.85 3.45
C MET A 1 -8.37 -11.89 4.24
N ARG A 2 -7.56 -12.38 5.19
CA ARG A 2 -6.53 -11.58 5.88
C ARG A 2 -5.18 -11.79 5.20
N ILE A 3 -4.62 -10.74 4.61
CA ILE A 3 -3.39 -10.82 3.80
C ILE A 3 -2.33 -9.90 4.42
N THR A 4 -1.12 -10.41 4.63
CA THR A 4 0.03 -9.60 5.02
C THR A 4 0.99 -9.51 3.85
N VAL A 5 1.33 -8.28 3.46
CA VAL A 5 2.34 -7.99 2.44
C VAL A 5 3.54 -7.35 3.13
N VAL A 6 4.72 -7.93 2.96
CA VAL A 6 5.96 -7.42 3.57
C VAL A 6 6.79 -6.72 2.50
N GLY A 7 6.95 -5.40 2.63
CA GLY A 7 7.67 -4.52 1.72
C GLY A 7 6.75 -3.60 0.93
N GLY A 8 6.82 -2.29 1.20
CA GLY A 8 6.10 -1.22 0.50
C GLY A 8 6.85 -0.68 -0.72
N GLY A 9 7.46 -1.58 -1.51
CA GLY A 9 8.04 -1.25 -2.81
C GLY A 9 6.98 -1.24 -3.92
N TYR A 10 7.42 -1.11 -5.17
CA TYR A 10 6.51 -1.11 -6.34
C TYR A 10 5.53 -2.29 -6.35
N VAL A 11 6.06 -3.51 -6.32
CA VAL A 11 5.24 -4.74 -6.38
C VAL A 11 4.39 -4.90 -5.13
N GLY A 12 4.98 -4.75 -3.95
CA GLY A 12 4.27 -5.00 -2.69
C GLY A 12 3.14 -4.02 -2.43
N LEU A 13 3.38 -2.72 -2.67
CA LEU A 13 2.36 -1.70 -2.45
C LEU A 13 1.19 -1.85 -3.43
N THR A 14 1.46 -1.96 -4.74
CA THR A 14 0.39 -2.12 -5.74
C THR A 14 -0.41 -3.39 -5.50
N THR A 15 0.25 -4.50 -5.19
CA THR A 15 -0.41 -5.77 -4.84
C THR A 15 -1.28 -5.63 -3.59
N ALA A 16 -0.77 -4.98 -2.54
CA ALA A 16 -1.52 -4.76 -1.29
C ALA A 16 -2.78 -3.92 -1.53
N VAL A 17 -2.65 -2.83 -2.29
CA VAL A 17 -3.77 -1.94 -2.63
C VAL A 17 -4.81 -2.67 -3.49
N CYS A 18 -4.39 -3.42 -4.51
CA CYS A 18 -5.31 -4.21 -5.33
C CYS A 18 -6.06 -5.26 -4.49
N PHE A 19 -5.39 -5.96 -3.57
CA PHE A 19 -6.07 -6.90 -2.68
C PHE A 19 -7.07 -6.21 -1.75
N ALA A 20 -6.72 -5.03 -1.22
CA ALA A 20 -7.61 -4.24 -0.37
C ALA A 20 -8.84 -3.77 -1.16
N HIS A 21 -8.64 -3.27 -2.39
CA HIS A 21 -9.70 -2.86 -3.29
C HIS A 21 -10.66 -4.01 -3.65
N LEU A 22 -10.15 -5.24 -3.75
CA LEU A 22 -10.95 -6.46 -3.95
C LEU A 22 -11.66 -6.96 -2.67
N GLY A 23 -11.62 -6.21 -1.56
CA GLY A 23 -12.36 -6.50 -0.33
C GLY A 23 -11.63 -7.39 0.68
N ASN A 24 -10.29 -7.51 0.58
CA ASN A 24 -9.49 -8.21 1.59
C ASN A 24 -9.06 -7.27 2.72
N GLU A 25 -8.91 -7.80 3.93
CA GLU A 25 -8.22 -7.11 5.03
C GLU A 25 -6.71 -7.24 4.79
N VAL A 26 -6.04 -6.14 4.49
CA VAL A 26 -4.63 -6.14 4.11
C VAL A 26 -3.80 -5.37 5.15
N LEU A 27 -2.72 -6.01 5.62
CA LEU A 27 -1.67 -5.37 6.41
C LEU A 27 -0.40 -5.24 5.55
N LEU A 28 0.04 -4.02 5.28
CA LEU A 28 1.32 -3.74 4.64
C LEU A 28 2.38 -3.46 5.71
N VAL A 29 3.42 -4.29 5.77
CA VAL A 29 4.58 -4.09 6.65
C VAL A 29 5.66 -3.38 5.85
N GLU A 30 6.12 -2.22 6.32
CA GLU A 30 7.19 -1.47 5.68
C GLU A 30 8.29 -1.07 6.67
N LYS A 31 9.55 -1.22 6.25
CA LYS A 31 10.73 -0.98 7.08
C LYS A 31 11.06 0.51 7.22
N VAL A 32 10.82 1.31 6.19
CA VAL A 32 11.19 2.74 6.15
C VAL A 32 10.07 3.58 6.79
N PRO A 33 10.27 4.16 7.99
CA PRO A 33 9.20 4.87 8.71
C PRO A 33 8.60 6.03 7.91
N GLN A 34 9.42 6.74 7.14
CA GLN A 34 8.98 7.86 6.30
C GLN A 34 7.95 7.41 5.26
N LYS A 35 8.11 6.20 4.67
CA LYS A 35 7.14 5.65 3.73
C LYS A 35 5.83 5.28 4.42
N VAL A 36 5.90 4.76 5.64
CA VAL A 36 4.71 4.48 6.46
C VAL A 36 3.94 5.76 6.73
N ASP A 37 4.62 6.84 7.10
CA ASP A 37 3.97 8.13 7.37
C ASP A 37 3.37 8.78 6.12
N MET A 38 3.96 8.54 4.94
CA MET A 38 3.37 8.97 3.66
C MET A 38 2.09 8.19 3.38
N LEU A 39 2.14 6.86 3.48
CA LEU A 39 1.00 5.98 3.21
C LEU A 39 -0.17 6.24 4.17
N LYS A 40 0.10 6.50 5.46
CA LYS A 40 -0.93 6.91 6.44
C LYS A 40 -1.61 8.25 6.11
N ARG A 41 -1.00 9.05 5.23
CA ARG A 41 -1.55 10.33 4.74
C ARG A 41 -2.17 10.18 3.34
N GLY A 42 -2.40 8.96 2.87
CA GLY A 42 -2.90 8.69 1.52
C GLY A 42 -1.87 8.94 0.41
N LYS A 43 -0.59 9.18 0.74
CA LYS A 43 0.44 9.53 -0.24
C LYS A 43 1.32 8.33 -0.59
N PRO A 44 1.35 7.88 -1.86
CA PRO A 44 2.22 6.77 -2.25
C PRO A 44 3.70 7.21 -2.27
N PRO A 45 4.64 6.37 -1.80
CA PRO A 45 6.08 6.63 -1.86
C PRO A 45 6.70 6.33 -3.23
N ILE A 46 5.88 5.99 -4.23
CA ILE A 46 6.24 5.68 -5.62
C ILE A 46 5.20 6.33 -6.54
N TYR A 47 5.55 6.52 -7.81
CA TYR A 47 4.59 6.92 -8.83
C TYR A 47 4.05 5.67 -9.54
N GLU A 48 2.73 5.53 -9.54
CA GLU A 48 1.97 4.57 -10.36
C GLU A 48 0.61 5.21 -10.68
N PRO A 49 0.18 5.26 -11.95
CA PRO A 49 -1.11 5.83 -12.31
C PRO A 49 -2.28 5.17 -11.57
N GLY A 50 -3.15 5.97 -10.94
CA GLY A 50 -4.32 5.47 -10.20
C GLY A 50 -4.05 5.05 -8.76
N LEU A 51 -2.80 5.02 -8.30
CA LEU A 51 -2.47 4.53 -6.96
C LEU A 51 -2.82 5.52 -5.84
N GLU A 52 -2.70 6.82 -6.09
CA GLU A 52 -3.01 7.85 -5.09
C GLU A 52 -4.52 7.88 -4.78
N GLU A 53 -5.35 7.72 -5.83
CA GLU A 53 -6.81 7.65 -5.74
C GLU A 53 -7.30 6.39 -5.00
N LEU A 54 -6.52 5.31 -5.01
CA LEU A 54 -6.83 4.06 -4.32
C LEU A 54 -6.36 4.03 -2.86
N LEU A 55 -5.58 5.04 -2.42
CA LEU A 55 -5.07 5.14 -1.06
C LEU A 55 -5.91 6.06 -0.14
N GLU A 56 -7.00 6.65 -0.66
CA GLU A 56 -7.97 7.45 0.11
C GLU A 56 -8.81 6.65 1.13
#